data_AF-A0A521DYU3-F1
#
_entry.id   AF-A0A521DYU3-F1
#
_cell.length_a   1.000
_cell.length_b   1.000
_cell.length_c   1.000
_cell.angle_alpha   90.00
_cell.angle_beta   90.00
_cell.angle_gamma   90.00
#
_symmetry.space_group_name_H-M   'P 1'
#
loop_
_entity.id
_entity.type
_entity.pdbx_description
1 polymer ?
#
loop_
_entity_poly.entity_id
_entity_poly.type
_entity_poly.pdbx_seq_one_letter_code
_entity_poly.pdbx_strand_id
1 'polypeptide(L)'
;MGRKKKIQYEYRLRWNEVVYEPGELKAISYKDGKVWATSIVKTTDVAAKLQLTAYKTALKADGSDLVFVTVAVTDKDGNTIPTAKDTIQCSLEGAVFNGLLLVILKARPNAKDPMKLVVKANDLEKAELKIDVK
;
A
#
# COMPACT_ATOMS: atom_id res chain seq x y z
N MET A 1 -2.54 4.18 27.52
CA MET A 1 -2.58 5.23 26.47
C MET A 1 -3.09 6.54 27.06
N GLY A 2 -2.81 7.69 26.43
CA GLY A 2 -3.19 9.01 26.96
C GLY A 2 -2.86 10.16 26.01
N ARG A 3 -3.29 11.38 26.34
CA ARG A 3 -3.10 12.58 25.50
C ARG A 3 -1.68 13.14 25.65
N LYS A 4 -1.02 13.45 24.54
CA LYS A 4 0.26 14.18 24.51
C LYS A 4 0.10 15.51 23.78
N LYS A 5 0.76 16.56 24.26
CA LYS A 5 0.83 17.86 23.60
C LYS A 5 2.15 17.95 22.84
N LYS A 6 2.09 18.34 21.57
CA LYS A 6 3.28 18.60 20.74
C LYS A 6 4.09 19.72 21.39
N ILE A 7 5.37 19.50 21.60
CA ILE A 7 6.32 20.53 22.06
C ILE A 7 7.07 21.14 20.87
N GLN A 8 7.72 22.27 21.09
CA GLN A 8 8.50 22.96 20.06
C GLN A 8 9.61 22.01 19.54
N TYR A 9 9.76 21.97 18.22
CA TYR A 9 10.71 21.09 17.49
C TYR A 9 10.41 19.57 17.52
N GLU A 10 9.30 19.12 18.11
CA GLU A 10 8.84 17.75 17.90
C GLU A 10 8.03 17.62 16.60
N TYR A 11 8.35 16.62 15.79
CA TYR A 11 7.63 16.33 14.54
C TYR A 11 6.69 15.10 14.65
N ARG A 12 6.85 14.29 15.70
CA ARG A 12 6.02 13.10 15.95
C ARG A 12 5.74 12.92 17.43
N LEU A 13 4.50 12.59 17.76
CA LEU A 13 4.14 12.08 19.09
C LEU A 13 4.35 10.57 19.10
N ARG A 14 4.98 10.05 20.15
CA ARG A 14 5.25 8.61 20.32
C ARG A 14 4.76 8.12 21.66
N TRP A 15 4.27 6.88 21.66
CA TRP A 15 3.98 6.09 22.84
C TRP A 15 4.79 4.81 22.70
N ASN A 16 5.84 4.68 23.50
CA ASN A 16 6.82 3.59 23.34
C ASN A 16 6.40 2.32 24.10
N GLU A 17 5.53 2.45 25.10
CA GLU A 17 5.14 1.38 26.02
C GLU A 17 3.75 0.83 25.68
N VAL A 18 3.39 0.83 24.40
CA VAL A 18 2.12 0.26 23.94
C VAL A 18 2.35 -1.23 23.68
N VAL A 19 1.73 -2.07 24.51
CA VAL A 19 1.67 -3.52 24.28
C VAL A 19 0.63 -3.80 23.18
N TYR A 20 0.97 -4.66 22.24
CA TYR A 20 0.06 -5.03 21.17
C TYR A 20 -1.09 -5.89 21.69
N GLU A 21 -2.31 -5.48 21.37
CA GLU A 21 -3.54 -6.27 21.54
C GLU A 21 -4.34 -6.18 20.24
N PRO A 22 -4.91 -7.30 19.74
CA PRO A 22 -5.80 -7.25 18.58
C PRO A 22 -6.97 -6.29 18.81
N GLY A 23 -7.23 -5.39 17.87
CA GLY A 23 -8.31 -4.42 18.00
C GLY A 23 -8.12 -3.19 17.13
N GLU A 24 -8.42 -2.02 17.70
CA GLU A 24 -8.33 -0.74 17.01
C GLU A 24 -7.33 0.19 17.71
N LEU A 25 -6.39 0.74 16.95
CA LEU A 25 -5.57 1.87 17.37
C LEU A 25 -6.14 3.15 16.75
N LYS A 26 -6.64 4.03 17.61
CA LYS A 26 -7.26 5.30 17.23
C LYS A 26 -6.44 6.49 17.72
N ALA A 27 -6.00 7.33 16.77
CA ALA A 27 -5.34 8.60 17.04
C ALA A 27 -6.31 9.75 16.81
N ILE A 28 -6.56 10.56 17.83
CA ILE A 28 -7.42 11.76 17.77
C ILE A 28 -6.55 12.99 17.98
N SER A 29 -6.49 13.87 16.98
CA SER A 29 -5.79 15.14 17.08
C SER A 29 -6.74 16.25 17.51
N TYR A 30 -6.20 17.23 18.24
CA TYR A 30 -6.94 18.39 18.71
C TYR A 30 -6.26 19.66 18.26
N LYS A 31 -7.07 20.65 17.84
CA LYS A 31 -6.64 22.01 17.54
C LYS A 31 -7.54 22.97 18.32
N ASP A 32 -6.93 23.89 19.07
CA ASP A 32 -7.64 24.87 19.91
C ASP A 32 -8.68 24.23 20.86
N GLY A 33 -8.30 23.10 21.45
CA GLY A 33 -9.15 22.33 22.38
C GLY A 33 -10.24 21.48 21.71
N LYS A 34 -10.49 21.62 20.41
CA LYS A 34 -11.50 20.87 19.66
C LYS A 34 -10.88 19.70 18.88
N VAL A 35 -11.65 18.64 18.68
CA VAL A 35 -11.24 17.53 17.81
C VAL A 35 -11.02 18.08 16.40
N TRP A 36 -9.88 17.75 15.80
CA TRP A 36 -9.50 18.25 14.48
C TRP A 36 -9.46 17.13 13.44
N ALA A 37 -8.84 15.99 13.75
CA ALA A 37 -8.81 14.83 12.88
C ALA A 37 -8.77 13.54 13.68
N THR A 38 -9.20 12.45 13.05
CA THR A 38 -9.12 11.10 13.59
C THR A 38 -8.48 10.20 12.54
N SER A 39 -7.57 9.33 12.98
CA SER A 39 -7.03 8.25 12.16
C SER A 39 -7.15 6.94 12.93
N ILE A 40 -7.50 5.88 12.22
CA ILE A 40 -7.79 4.56 12.77
C ILE A 40 -6.98 3.53 11.98
N VAL A 41 -6.36 2.61 12.70
CA VAL A 41 -5.78 1.39 12.15
C VAL A 41 -6.36 0.21 12.93
N LYS A 42 -6.76 -0.84 12.22
CA LYS A 42 -7.37 -2.04 12.82
C LYS A 42 -6.44 -3.23 12.61
N THR A 43 -6.46 -4.16 13.56
CA THR A 43 -5.92 -5.50 13.34
C THR A 43 -6.71 -6.12 12.18
N THR A 44 -6.00 -6.52 11.12
CA THR A 44 -6.60 -7.16 9.96
C THR A 44 -6.87 -8.63 10.23
N ASP A 45 -7.93 -9.16 9.63
CA ASP A 45 -8.17 -10.60 9.57
C ASP A 45 -7.25 -11.26 8.52
N VAL A 46 -7.47 -12.54 8.23
CA VAL A 46 -6.79 -13.28 7.18
C VAL A 46 -7.07 -12.70 5.78
N ALA A 47 -6.14 -12.92 4.86
CA ALA A 47 -6.28 -12.51 3.46
C ALA A 47 -7.51 -13.18 2.83
N ALA A 48 -8.34 -12.37 2.18
CA ALA A 48 -9.59 -12.83 1.59
C ALA A 48 -9.78 -12.35 0.16
N LYS A 49 -9.28 -11.15 -0.20
CA LYS A 49 -9.57 -10.52 -1.50
C LYS A 49 -8.37 -9.74 -2.05
N LEU A 50 -8.37 -9.56 -3.36
CA LEU A 50 -7.58 -8.52 -4.04
C LEU A 50 -8.47 -7.32 -4.33
N GLN A 51 -7.99 -6.13 -4.01
CA GLN A 51 -8.66 -4.87 -4.30
C GLN A 51 -7.84 -4.05 -5.29
N LEU A 52 -8.51 -3.59 -6.35
CA LEU A 52 -7.97 -2.65 -7.32
C LEU A 52 -8.58 -1.27 -7.09
N THR A 53 -7.74 -0.26 -6.92
CA THR A 53 -8.17 1.14 -6.83
C THR A 53 -7.39 1.96 -7.83
N ALA A 54 -8.08 2.59 -8.77
CA ALA A 54 -7.48 3.47 -9.77
C ALA A 54 -7.70 4.93 -9.40
N TYR A 55 -6.69 5.77 -9.58
CA TYR A 55 -6.83 7.22 -9.41
C TYR A 55 -7.86 7.83 -10.37
N LYS A 56 -8.01 7.22 -11.55
CA LYS A 56 -9.06 7.50 -12.54
C LYS A 56 -9.33 6.26 -13.37
N THR A 57 -10.49 6.20 -14.02
CA THR A 57 -10.92 5.05 -14.83
C THR A 57 -10.98 5.35 -16.33
N ALA A 58 -10.64 6.58 -16.74
CA ALA A 58 -10.57 6.99 -18.13
C ALA A 58 -9.18 7.54 -18.46
N LEU A 59 -8.68 7.20 -19.65
CA LEU A 59 -7.41 7.66 -20.19
C LEU A 59 -7.66 8.46 -21.46
N LYS A 60 -6.89 9.53 -21.64
CA LYS A 60 -6.76 10.20 -22.93
C LYS A 60 -5.68 9.48 -23.75
N ALA A 61 -6.00 9.13 -24.99
CA ALA A 61 -5.05 8.49 -25.90
C ALA A 61 -4.10 9.52 -26.55
N ASP A 62 -3.43 10.33 -25.73
CA ASP A 62 -2.48 11.38 -26.18
C ASP A 62 -1.00 10.96 -26.09
N GLY A 63 -0.73 9.72 -25.64
CA GLY A 63 0.61 9.17 -25.49
C GLY A 63 1.35 9.60 -24.22
N SER A 64 0.79 10.52 -23.42
CA SER A 64 1.38 11.03 -22.18
C SER A 64 0.52 10.74 -20.95
N ASP A 65 -0.76 10.45 -21.15
CA ASP A 65 -1.68 10.23 -20.05
C ASP A 65 -1.41 8.92 -19.29
N LEU A 66 -1.40 8.98 -17.96
CA LEU A 66 -1.09 7.85 -17.08
C LEU A 66 -2.25 7.56 -16.13
N VAL A 67 -2.43 6.28 -15.80
CA VAL A 67 -3.31 5.84 -14.71
C VAL A 67 -2.49 5.10 -13.67
N PHE A 68 -2.64 5.50 -12.40
CA PHE A 68 -2.09 4.77 -11.28
C PHE A 68 -3.15 3.83 -10.74
N VAL A 69 -2.87 2.53 -10.78
CA VAL A 69 -3.71 1.48 -10.21
C VAL A 69 -2.97 0.86 -9.03
N THR A 70 -3.60 0.90 -7.86
CA THR A 70 -3.11 0.25 -6.65
C THR A 70 -3.73 -1.13 -6.55
N VAL A 71 -2.91 -2.16 -6.34
CA VAL A 71 -3.33 -3.52 -6.01
C VAL A 71 -3.06 -3.76 -4.53
N ALA A 72 -4.08 -4.15 -3.77
CA ALA A 72 -3.95 -4.45 -2.35
C ALA A 72 -4.51 -5.84 -2.03
N VAL A 73 -3.83 -6.59 -1.17
CA VAL A 73 -4.40 -7.78 -0.51
C VAL A 73 -5.17 -7.29 0.71
N THR A 74 -6.45 -7.64 0.81
CA THR A 74 -7.33 -7.19 1.90
C THR A 74 -7.96 -8.36 2.63
N ASP A 75 -8.36 -8.10 3.87
CA ASP A 75 -9.30 -8.97 4.56
C ASP A 75 -10.71 -8.87 3.94
N LYS A 76 -11.65 -9.64 4.50
CA LYS A 76 -13.04 -9.70 4.02
C LYS A 76 -13.76 -8.35 4.09
N ASP A 77 -13.34 -7.48 5.02
CA ASP A 77 -13.91 -6.17 5.33
C ASP A 77 -13.20 -5.03 4.57
N GLY A 78 -12.20 -5.36 3.75
CA GLY A 78 -11.48 -4.40 2.90
C GLY A 78 -10.28 -3.73 3.56
N ASN A 79 -9.86 -4.17 4.76
CA ASN A 79 -8.65 -3.63 5.37
C ASN A 79 -7.41 -4.22 4.67
N THR A 80 -6.50 -3.36 4.19
CA THR A 80 -5.25 -3.81 3.57
C THR A 80 -4.37 -4.53 4.57
N ILE A 81 -3.93 -5.74 4.21
CA ILE A 81 -3.10 -6.58 5.07
C ILE A 81 -1.64 -6.15 4.94
N PRO A 82 -1.03 -5.55 5.98
CA PRO A 82 0.32 -4.99 5.90
C PRO A 82 1.42 -6.06 5.83
N THR A 83 1.07 -7.31 6.14
CA THR A 83 1.99 -8.46 6.20
C THR A 83 1.80 -9.45 5.05
N ALA A 84 0.99 -9.12 4.05
CA ALA A 84 0.70 -9.99 2.91
C ALA A 84 1.99 -10.44 2.20
N LYS A 85 2.02 -11.72 1.78
CA LYS A 85 3.19 -12.36 1.13
C LYS A 85 2.78 -13.08 -0.16
N ASP A 86 1.55 -12.86 -0.59
CA ASP A 86 0.92 -13.56 -1.70
C ASP A 86 1.65 -13.24 -3.00
N THR A 87 1.80 -14.25 -3.85
CA THR A 87 2.26 -14.03 -5.22
C THR A 87 1.12 -13.46 -6.02
N ILE A 88 1.31 -12.25 -6.57
CA ILE A 88 0.32 -11.59 -7.40
C ILE A 88 0.70 -11.75 -8.87
N GLN A 89 -0.24 -12.22 -9.67
CA GLN A 89 -0.13 -12.27 -11.13
C GLN A 89 -1.12 -11.28 -11.72
N CYS A 90 -0.63 -10.44 -12.63
CA CYS A 90 -1.44 -9.46 -13.35
C CYS A 90 -1.36 -9.75 -14.84
N SER A 91 -2.50 -9.68 -15.53
CA SER A 91 -2.57 -9.61 -17.00
C SER A 91 -3.10 -8.24 -17.41
N LEU A 92 -2.59 -7.73 -18.53
CA LEU A 92 -3.08 -6.53 -19.19
C LEU A 92 -3.48 -6.93 -20.61
N GLU A 93 -4.68 -6.58 -21.01
CA GLU A 93 -5.24 -6.86 -22.33
C GLU A 93 -5.74 -5.57 -22.97
N GLY A 94 -5.57 -5.45 -24.29
CA GLY A 94 -6.08 -4.33 -25.08
C GLY A 94 -5.02 -3.62 -25.93
N ALA A 95 -5.44 -3.17 -27.11
CA ALA A 95 -4.58 -2.56 -28.12
C ALA A 95 -4.12 -1.12 -27.80
N VAL A 96 -4.57 -0.54 -26.68
CA VAL A 96 -4.25 0.85 -26.28
C VAL A 96 -2.93 0.96 -25.51
N PHE A 97 -2.32 -0.16 -25.12
CA PHE A 97 -1.03 -0.16 -24.43
C PHE A 97 0.08 0.27 -25.38
N ASN A 98 0.79 1.35 -25.05
CA ASN A 98 1.85 1.92 -25.90
C ASN A 98 3.25 1.30 -25.66
N GLY A 99 3.34 0.24 -24.86
CA GLY A 99 4.62 -0.45 -24.57
C GLY A 99 5.29 -0.06 -23.25
N LEU A 100 4.79 0.93 -22.50
CA LEU A 100 5.38 1.34 -21.21
C LEU A 100 4.48 1.02 -20.01
N LEU A 101 4.95 0.12 -19.13
CA LEU A 101 4.35 -0.15 -17.82
C LEU A 101 5.33 0.22 -16.71
N LEU A 102 4.89 1.05 -15.77
CA LEU A 102 5.64 1.38 -14.56
C LEU A 102 5.13 0.54 -13.39
N VAL A 103 6.05 -0.09 -12.66
CA VAL A 103 5.74 -0.90 -11.48
C VAL A 103 6.36 -0.24 -10.25
N ILE A 104 5.53 0.05 -9.24
CA ILE A 104 5.99 0.53 -7.93
C ILE A 104 5.86 -0.63 -6.95
N LEU A 105 6.98 -1.05 -6.37
CA LEU A 105 7.03 -2.13 -5.38
C LEU A 105 7.30 -1.55 -3.99
N LYS A 106 6.49 -1.96 -3.02
CA LYS A 106 6.63 -1.54 -1.62
C LYS A 106 7.09 -2.72 -0.76
N ALA A 107 8.27 -2.62 -0.16
CA ALA A 107 8.75 -3.62 0.78
C ALA A 107 7.97 -3.56 2.11
N ARG A 108 7.82 -4.72 2.76
CA ARG A 108 7.31 -4.80 4.14
C ARG A 108 8.33 -4.20 5.12
N PRO A 109 7.90 -3.58 6.23
CA PRO A 109 8.82 -3.13 7.27
C PRO A 109 9.75 -4.25 7.73
N ASN A 110 11.05 -3.95 7.85
CA ASN A 110 12.09 -4.89 8.28
C ASN A 110 12.26 -6.16 7.40
N ALA A 111 11.73 -6.17 6.17
CA ALA A 111 11.97 -7.25 5.24
C ALA A 111 13.47 -7.35 4.91
N LYS A 112 14.00 -8.57 4.85
CA LYS A 112 15.39 -8.86 4.48
C LYS A 112 15.49 -9.71 3.21
N ASP A 113 14.43 -10.44 2.90
CA ASP A 113 14.38 -11.32 1.73
C ASP A 113 14.27 -10.48 0.45
N PRO A 114 14.99 -10.84 -0.62
CA PRO A 114 14.89 -10.17 -1.90
C PRO A 114 13.51 -10.37 -2.53
N MET A 115 13.08 -9.40 -3.33
CA MET A 115 11.90 -9.52 -4.20
C MET A 115 12.34 -9.91 -5.61
N LYS A 116 11.53 -10.70 -6.30
CA LYS A 116 11.73 -11.02 -7.72
C LYS A 116 10.53 -10.50 -8.51
N LEU A 117 10.78 -9.63 -9.48
CA LEU A 117 9.80 -9.23 -10.48
C LEU A 117 10.01 -10.08 -11.74
N VAL A 118 8.93 -10.69 -12.23
CA VAL A 118 8.93 -11.45 -13.49
C VAL A 118 7.82 -10.88 -14.37
N VAL A 119 8.16 -10.48 -15.59
CA VAL A 119 7.22 -10.00 -16.60
C VAL A 119 7.21 -10.99 -17.75
N LYS A 120 6.01 -11.38 -18.19
CA LYS A 120 5.79 -12.31 -19.30
C LYS A 120 4.77 -11.71 -20.27
N ALA A 121 4.94 -11.98 -21.55
CA ALA A 121 3.93 -11.76 -22.59
C ALA A 121 3.87 -13.01 -23.47
N ASN A 122 2.78 -13.22 -24.20
CA ASN A 122 2.57 -14.46 -24.97
C ASN A 122 3.66 -14.67 -26.03
N ASP A 123 4.04 -13.61 -26.72
CA ASP A 123 4.91 -13.67 -27.90
C ASP A 123 6.29 -13.02 -27.67
N LEU A 124 6.66 -12.75 -26.42
CA LEU A 124 7.95 -12.14 -26.06
C LEU A 124 8.70 -12.99 -25.03
N GLU A 125 10.02 -12.88 -25.05
CA GLU A 125 10.86 -13.46 -23.99
C GLU A 125 10.50 -12.87 -22.63
N LYS A 126 10.52 -13.71 -21.58
CA LYS A 126 10.29 -13.26 -20.21
C LYS A 126 11.43 -12.35 -19.75
N ALA A 127 11.09 -11.31 -18.98
CA ALA A 127 12.05 -10.47 -18.28
C ALA A 127 12.00 -10.76 -16.78
N GLU A 128 13.17 -10.83 -16.13
CA GLU A 128 13.28 -11.08 -14.68
C GLU A 128 14.22 -10.07 -14.03
N LEU A 129 13.81 -9.52 -12.88
CA LEU A 129 14.61 -8.60 -12.07
C LEU A 129 14.58 -9.05 -10.61
N LYS A 130 15.75 -9.31 -10.03
CA LYS A 130 15.93 -9.50 -8.59
C LYS A 130 16.21 -8.15 -7.93
N ILE A 131 15.52 -7.85 -6.83
CA ILE A 131 15.61 -6.61 -6.08
C ILE A 131 15.98 -6.97 -4.64
N ASP A 132 17.20 -6.69 -4.23
CA ASP A 132 17.65 -6.91 -2.86
C ASP A 132 17.07 -5.83 -1.93
N VAL A 133 16.65 -6.24 -0.72
CA VAL A 133 16.15 -5.32 0.32
C VAL A 133 17.27 -5.08 1.33
N LYS A 134 17.52 -3.81 1.67
CA LYS A 134 18.55 -3.38 2.62
C LYS A 134 17.92 -2.75 3.86
#